data_AF-A0A9D1EZF8-F1
#
_entry.id   AF-A0A9D1EZF8-F1
#
_cell.length_a   1.000
_cell.length_b   1.000
_cell.length_c   1.000
_cell.angle_alpha   90.00
_cell.angle_beta   90.00
_cell.angle_gamma   90.00
#
_symmetry.space_group_name_H-M   'P 1'
#
loop_
_entity.id
_entity.type
_entity.pdbx_description
1 polymer ?
#
loop_
_entity_poly.entity_id
_entity_poly.type
_entity_poly.pdbx_seq_one_letter_code
_entity_poly.pdbx_strand_id
1 'polypeptide(L)'
;TKCEALDPVKTYGWTTEDNKPVSNATSNCVAAVFEINGSKKPNKQNEDVALFNANGLGSSCAIELDSGKCFGAPFSPTPITKAECEAIKDDLGIKNCYYEKDSWAGAVKQCGGVGNMPTMADLGKIASAIYEGNPTVGAYNNVNNLTYKAGTATSLGLPEPSFYLWSGEELSKTYAYSRYFHSAYTDYYYSNRYTTGDQAICLGD
;
A
#
# COMPACT_ATOMS: atom_id res chain seq x y z
N THR A 1 0.24 14.63 -20.51
CA THR A 1 1.21 14.58 -21.62
C THR A 1 2.35 13.69 -21.21
N LYS A 2 2.79 12.75 -22.06
CA LYS A 2 3.92 11.86 -21.74
C LYS A 2 5.21 12.69 -21.67
N CYS A 3 6.00 12.49 -20.62
CA CYS A 3 7.28 13.17 -20.47
C CYS A 3 8.31 12.57 -21.43
N GLU A 4 9.06 13.45 -22.10
CA GLU A 4 10.22 13.05 -22.88
C GLU A 4 11.39 12.73 -21.96
N ALA A 5 12.27 11.84 -22.41
CA ALA A 5 13.48 11.53 -21.67
C ALA A 5 14.36 12.78 -21.54
N LEU A 6 14.90 13.00 -20.33
CA LEU A 6 15.86 14.07 -20.12
C LEU A 6 17.19 13.73 -20.80
N ASP A 7 17.85 14.74 -21.33
CA ASP A 7 19.17 14.62 -21.91
C ASP A 7 20.20 14.44 -20.76
N PRO A 8 20.91 13.31 -20.71
CA PRO A 8 21.81 12.99 -19.59
C PRO A 8 23.03 13.92 -19.50
N VAL A 9 23.37 14.66 -20.55
CA VAL A 9 24.50 15.60 -20.55
C VAL A 9 24.07 17.06 -20.36
N LYS A 10 22.76 17.32 -20.29
CA LYS A 10 22.22 18.67 -20.14
C LYS A 10 21.98 19.01 -18.67
N THR A 11 22.55 20.11 -18.21
CA THR A 11 22.21 20.68 -16.91
C THR A 11 20.89 21.44 -17.02
N TYR A 12 19.89 21.02 -16.24
CA TYR A 12 18.61 21.71 -16.13
C TYR A 12 18.65 22.64 -14.92
N GLY A 13 18.81 23.95 -15.13
CA GLY A 13 18.86 24.94 -14.05
C GLY A 13 17.49 25.16 -13.40
N TRP A 14 17.44 25.03 -12.07
CA TRP A 14 16.23 25.25 -11.28
C TRP A 14 16.21 26.66 -10.69
N THR A 15 15.04 27.29 -10.67
CA THR A 15 14.85 28.53 -9.93
C THR A 15 14.46 28.24 -8.49
N THR A 16 14.98 29.04 -7.57
CA THR A 16 14.68 28.92 -6.13
C THR A 16 14.23 30.26 -5.56
N GLU A 17 13.26 30.23 -4.64
CA GLU A 17 12.82 31.36 -3.81
C GLU A 17 12.90 30.92 -2.35
N ASP A 18 13.53 31.73 -1.48
CA ASP A 18 13.80 31.37 -0.08
C ASP A 18 14.48 29.99 0.10
N ASN A 19 15.43 29.64 -0.77
CA ASN A 19 16.09 28.32 -0.86
C ASN A 19 15.16 27.14 -1.20
N LYS A 20 13.95 27.41 -1.69
CA LYS A 20 12.96 26.39 -2.11
C LYS A 20 12.88 26.34 -3.64
N PRO A 21 12.86 25.17 -4.28
CA PRO A 21 12.71 25.06 -5.73
C PRO A 21 11.29 25.47 -6.16
N VAL A 22 11.18 26.36 -7.15
CA VAL A 22 9.89 26.93 -7.60
C VAL A 22 9.54 26.53 -9.03
N SER A 23 10.49 26.51 -9.98
CA SER A 23 10.22 26.09 -11.36
C SER A 23 11.47 25.70 -12.17
N ASN A 24 11.26 24.92 -13.24
CA ASN A 24 12.25 24.55 -14.26
C ASN A 24 11.51 24.14 -15.56
N ALA A 25 12.19 24.14 -16.71
CA ALA A 25 11.70 23.50 -17.94
C ALA A 25 11.27 22.01 -17.79
N THR A 26 11.76 21.32 -16.76
CA THR A 26 11.43 19.92 -16.43
C THR A 26 10.34 19.79 -15.35
N SER A 27 9.75 20.91 -14.92
CA SER A 27 8.81 20.96 -13.79
C SER A 27 7.46 20.30 -14.00
N ASN A 28 7.23 19.65 -15.14
CA ASN A 28 6.03 18.85 -15.36
C ASN A 28 6.38 17.35 -15.44
N CYS A 29 7.66 16.99 -15.30
CA CYS A 29 8.20 15.68 -15.61
C CYS A 29 9.20 15.11 -14.60
N VAL A 30 9.65 15.94 -13.66
CA VAL A 30 10.55 15.52 -12.58
C VAL A 30 9.83 15.71 -11.26
N ALA A 31 9.82 14.65 -10.46
CA ALA A 31 9.41 14.67 -9.07
C ALA A 31 10.65 14.58 -8.18
N ALA A 32 10.76 15.44 -7.18
CA ALA A 32 11.93 15.51 -6.30
C ALA A 32 11.56 15.94 -4.87
N VAL A 33 12.33 15.44 -3.90
CA VAL A 33 12.22 15.75 -2.47
C VAL A 33 13.50 16.46 -2.05
N PHE A 34 13.37 17.69 -1.53
CA PHE A 34 14.51 18.51 -1.14
C PHE A 34 14.49 18.75 0.36
N GLU A 35 15.57 18.42 1.04
CA GLU A 35 15.86 18.94 2.38
C GLU A 35 16.32 20.39 2.22
N ILE A 36 15.52 21.34 2.71
CA ILE A 36 15.74 22.77 2.56
C ILE A 36 16.27 23.41 3.85
N ASN A 37 16.09 22.75 4.99
CA ASN A 37 16.53 23.25 6.28
C ASN A 37 16.85 22.08 7.22
N GLY A 38 18.06 21.53 7.14
CA GLY A 38 18.46 20.38 7.95
C GLY A 38 18.57 20.74 9.44
N SER A 39 18.01 19.89 10.30
CA SER A 39 18.04 20.08 11.76
C SER A 39 18.65 18.89 12.50
N LYS A 40 18.95 19.04 13.80
CA LYS A 40 19.39 17.93 14.67
C LYS A 40 18.26 16.93 15.02
N LYS A 41 17.03 17.20 14.59
CA LYS A 41 15.83 16.38 14.83
C LYS A 41 15.37 15.78 13.50
N PRO A 42 14.48 14.76 13.52
CA PRO A 42 13.87 14.26 12.30
C PRO A 42 13.21 15.39 11.50
N ASN A 43 13.50 15.44 10.20
CA ASN A 43 13.02 16.47 9.30
C ASN A 43 11.51 16.36 9.09
N LYS A 44 10.81 17.49 9.11
CA LYS A 44 9.37 17.57 8.87
C LYS A 44 9.06 18.12 7.48
N GLN A 45 8.02 17.56 6.88
CA GLN A 45 7.45 18.08 5.64
C GLN A 45 6.94 19.51 5.83
N ASN A 46 7.18 20.39 4.84
CA ASN A 46 6.84 21.82 4.83
C ASN A 46 7.63 22.72 5.80
N GLU A 47 8.38 22.17 6.75
CA GLU A 47 9.31 22.91 7.62
C GLU A 47 10.77 22.72 7.15
N ASP A 48 11.21 21.45 7.05
CA ASP A 48 12.58 21.06 6.74
C ASP A 48 12.70 20.44 5.34
N VAL A 49 11.58 19.94 4.79
CA VAL A 49 11.50 19.25 3.49
C VAL A 49 10.47 19.91 2.58
N ALA A 50 10.87 20.23 1.35
CA ALA A 50 10.00 20.70 0.27
C ALA A 50 9.79 19.61 -0.80
N LEU A 51 8.56 19.51 -1.27
CA LEU A 51 8.17 18.62 -2.36
C LEU A 51 8.03 19.41 -3.66
N PHE A 52 8.52 18.85 -4.76
CA PHE A 52 8.38 19.44 -6.09
C PHE A 52 7.86 18.42 -7.10
N ASN A 53 6.63 18.60 -7.59
CA ASN A 53 5.83 17.56 -8.28
C ASN A 53 5.84 16.19 -7.59
N ALA A 54 6.21 16.23 -6.32
CA ALA A 54 6.33 15.15 -5.38
C ALA A 54 5.18 15.25 -4.37
N ASN A 55 4.19 16.12 -4.63
CA ASN A 55 2.93 16.15 -3.90
C ASN A 55 2.24 14.76 -3.96
N GLY A 56 2.56 13.98 -5.02
CA GLY A 56 2.27 12.55 -5.16
C GLY A 56 3.20 11.60 -4.38
N LEU A 57 4.48 11.98 -4.20
CA LEU A 57 5.49 11.26 -3.41
C LEU A 57 5.29 11.38 -1.89
N GLY A 58 4.15 11.91 -1.47
CA GLY A 58 3.65 11.86 -0.10
C GLY A 58 2.13 11.68 -0.01
N SER A 59 1.42 11.56 -1.14
CA SER A 59 -0.02 11.27 -1.14
C SER A 59 -0.21 9.76 -1.22
N SER A 60 -0.51 9.14 -0.07
CA SER A 60 -1.46 8.02 0.11
C SER A 60 -1.40 6.77 -0.80
N CYS A 61 -0.48 6.67 -1.77
CA CYS A 61 -0.51 5.71 -2.87
C CYS A 61 0.82 4.97 -3.02
N ALA A 62 0.99 3.88 -2.30
CA ALA A 62 2.06 2.92 -2.52
C ALA A 62 1.71 1.92 -3.64
N ILE A 63 0.42 1.62 -3.83
CA ILE A 63 -0.04 0.64 -4.82
C ILE A 63 -1.22 1.24 -5.60
N GLU A 64 -0.99 1.57 -6.87
CA GLU A 64 -2.03 2.04 -7.78
C GLU A 64 -2.47 0.89 -8.70
N LEU A 65 -3.78 0.65 -8.77
CA LEU A 65 -4.38 -0.34 -9.67
C LEU A 65 -4.95 0.36 -10.91
N ASP A 66 -4.99 -0.33 -12.05
CA ASP A 66 -5.58 0.18 -13.30
C ASP A 66 -7.04 0.68 -13.18
N SER A 67 -7.75 0.27 -12.13
CA SER A 67 -9.08 0.82 -11.80
C SER A 67 -9.06 2.22 -11.20
N GLY A 68 -7.90 2.85 -11.05
CA GLY A 68 -7.70 4.13 -10.34
C GLY A 68 -7.80 4.00 -8.82
N LYS A 69 -7.83 2.76 -8.29
CA LYS A 69 -7.77 2.53 -6.84
C LYS A 69 -6.34 2.67 -6.38
N CYS A 70 -6.19 3.37 -5.28
CA CYS A 70 -4.92 3.74 -4.72
C CYS A 70 -4.84 3.22 -3.30
N PHE A 71 -3.81 2.45 -2.95
CA PHE A 71 -3.60 1.96 -1.59
C PHE A 71 -2.32 2.51 -0.99
N GLY A 72 -2.38 2.86 0.28
CA GLY A 72 -1.25 3.35 1.06
C GLY A 72 -0.19 2.29 1.35
N ALA A 73 0.85 2.72 2.07
CA ALA A 73 1.98 1.87 2.42
C ALA A 73 1.52 0.64 3.23
N PRO A 74 2.08 -0.56 2.95
CA PRO A 74 1.82 -1.74 3.75
C PRO A 74 2.25 -1.56 5.20
N PHE A 75 1.50 -2.17 6.11
CA PHE A 75 1.82 -2.19 7.53
C PHE A 75 1.47 -3.53 8.16
N SER A 76 2.12 -3.83 9.29
CA SER A 76 1.76 -4.96 10.15
C SER A 76 0.69 -4.51 11.16
N PRO A 77 -0.52 -5.08 11.14
CA PRO A 77 -1.61 -4.63 12.00
C PRO A 77 -1.28 -4.79 13.48
N THR A 78 -1.62 -3.77 14.28
CA THR A 78 -1.64 -3.91 15.74
C THR A 78 -2.95 -4.59 16.13
N PRO A 79 -2.93 -5.80 16.75
CA PRO A 79 -4.16 -6.49 17.13
C PRO A 79 -4.94 -5.70 18.17
N ILE A 80 -6.26 -5.74 18.07
CA ILE A 80 -7.15 -5.17 19.09
C ILE A 80 -7.80 -6.26 19.94
N THR A 81 -8.28 -5.87 21.12
CA THR A 81 -9.00 -6.78 22.01
C THR A 81 -10.42 -7.04 21.52
N LYS A 82 -11.05 -8.09 22.05
CA LYS A 82 -12.46 -8.38 21.77
C LYS A 82 -13.35 -7.21 22.19
N ALA A 83 -13.10 -6.65 23.37
CA ALA A 83 -13.87 -5.53 23.91
C ALA A 83 -13.74 -4.27 23.03
N GLU A 84 -12.53 -3.96 22.56
CA GLU A 84 -12.32 -2.85 21.61
C GLU A 84 -13.01 -3.10 20.28
N CYS A 85 -12.93 -4.33 19.75
CA CYS A 85 -13.63 -4.71 18.52
C CYS A 85 -15.14 -4.51 18.68
N GLU A 86 -15.76 -5.02 19.75
CA GLU A 86 -17.20 -4.88 20.00
C GLU A 86 -17.63 -3.41 20.10
N ALA A 87 -16.76 -2.54 20.62
CA ALA A 87 -17.04 -1.11 20.75
C ALA A 87 -17.03 -0.35 19.41
N ILE A 88 -16.32 -0.85 18.39
CA ILE A 88 -16.12 -0.15 17.11
C ILE A 88 -16.71 -0.89 15.90
N LYS A 89 -17.24 -2.10 16.08
CA LYS A 89 -17.57 -3.00 14.96
C LYS A 89 -18.59 -2.41 14.00
N ASP A 90 -19.65 -1.76 14.51
CA ASP A 90 -20.75 -1.27 13.69
C ASP A 90 -20.30 -0.07 12.85
N ASP A 91 -19.49 0.83 13.43
CA ASP A 91 -18.91 1.99 12.77
C ASP A 91 -17.94 1.60 11.65
N LEU A 92 -17.24 0.47 11.82
CA LEU A 92 -16.22 0.00 10.89
C LEU A 92 -16.71 -1.08 9.92
N GLY A 93 -17.97 -1.52 10.05
CA GLY A 93 -18.56 -2.57 9.22
C GLY A 93 -18.07 -4.00 9.52
N ILE A 94 -17.51 -4.24 10.72
CA ILE A 94 -17.13 -5.57 11.19
C ILE A 94 -18.40 -6.29 11.69
N LYS A 95 -18.61 -7.53 11.26
CA LYS A 95 -19.82 -8.31 11.61
C LYS A 95 -19.67 -9.02 12.95
N ASN A 96 -18.49 -9.53 13.26
CA ASN A 96 -18.26 -10.33 14.47
C ASN A 96 -16.95 -9.97 15.17
N CYS A 97 -16.93 -10.11 16.49
CA CYS A 97 -15.74 -9.99 17.33
C CYS A 97 -15.60 -11.26 18.19
N TYR A 98 -14.52 -12.02 17.98
CA TYR A 98 -14.35 -13.32 18.63
C TYR A 98 -13.07 -13.43 19.44
N TYR A 99 -11.93 -12.98 18.90
CA TYR A 99 -10.63 -13.15 19.52
C TYR A 99 -10.27 -12.00 20.47
N GLU A 100 -9.53 -12.32 21.54
CA GLU A 100 -8.92 -11.31 22.43
C GLU A 100 -7.71 -10.62 21.80
N LYS A 101 -7.21 -11.15 20.67
CA LYS A 101 -6.18 -10.54 19.84
C LYS A 101 -6.64 -10.70 18.40
N ASP A 102 -7.23 -9.66 17.85
CA ASP A 102 -7.78 -9.65 16.50
C ASP A 102 -6.96 -8.70 15.62
N SER A 103 -5.99 -9.25 14.91
CA SER A 103 -5.10 -8.54 13.98
C SER A 103 -5.85 -8.01 12.79
N TRP A 104 -6.82 -8.77 12.26
CA TRP A 104 -7.63 -8.30 11.13
C TRP A 104 -8.51 -7.12 11.54
N ALA A 105 -9.19 -7.18 12.68
CA ALA A 105 -9.97 -6.05 13.18
C ALA A 105 -9.08 -4.84 13.53
N GLY A 106 -7.84 -5.09 13.96
CA GLY A 106 -6.81 -4.05 14.09
C GLY A 106 -6.46 -3.37 12.76
N ALA A 107 -6.33 -4.14 11.68
CA ALA A 107 -6.14 -3.61 10.34
C ALA A 107 -7.33 -2.76 9.89
N VAL A 108 -8.55 -3.28 10.08
CA VAL A 108 -9.80 -2.58 9.77
C VAL A 108 -9.90 -1.26 10.52
N LYS A 109 -9.56 -1.25 11.81
CA LYS A 109 -9.50 -0.03 12.64
C LYS A 109 -8.52 0.98 12.09
N GLN A 110 -7.31 0.54 11.72
CA GLN A 110 -6.30 1.44 11.17
C GLN A 110 -6.69 2.00 9.80
N CYS A 111 -7.42 1.23 8.99
CA CYS A 111 -7.96 1.69 7.71
C CYS A 111 -9.27 2.49 7.83
N GLY A 112 -9.85 2.60 9.03
CA GLY A 112 -11.12 3.31 9.23
C GLY A 112 -12.34 2.58 8.63
N GLY A 113 -12.26 1.26 8.45
CA GLY A 113 -13.40 0.44 8.06
C GLY A 113 -13.07 -0.62 7.01
N VAL A 114 -13.92 -1.66 6.93
CA VAL A 114 -13.74 -2.77 5.96
C VAL A 114 -13.80 -2.30 4.51
N GLY A 115 -14.55 -1.23 4.24
CA GLY A 115 -14.66 -0.62 2.91
C GLY A 115 -13.39 0.10 2.44
N ASN A 116 -12.50 0.44 3.37
CA ASN A 116 -11.21 1.06 3.10
C ASN A 116 -10.07 0.04 3.05
N MET A 117 -10.36 -1.25 3.08
CA MET A 117 -9.40 -2.32 2.84
C MET A 117 -9.57 -2.88 1.42
N PRO A 118 -8.54 -3.51 0.83
CA PRO A 118 -8.67 -4.11 -0.49
C PRO A 118 -9.70 -5.25 -0.47
N THR A 119 -10.43 -5.40 -1.57
CA THR A 119 -11.23 -6.61 -1.83
C THR A 119 -10.34 -7.74 -2.33
N MET A 120 -10.82 -8.99 -2.32
CA MET A 120 -10.09 -10.11 -2.91
C MET A 120 -9.82 -9.92 -4.41
N ALA A 121 -10.70 -9.20 -5.11
CA ALA A 121 -10.48 -8.81 -6.50
C ALA A 121 -9.33 -7.81 -6.65
N ASP A 122 -9.22 -6.83 -5.74
CA ASP A 122 -8.10 -5.89 -5.72
C ASP A 122 -6.79 -6.64 -5.44
N LEU A 123 -6.78 -7.58 -4.48
CA LEU A 123 -5.61 -8.41 -4.20
C LEU A 123 -5.18 -9.25 -5.41
N GLY A 124 -6.13 -9.76 -6.20
CA GLY A 124 -5.83 -10.44 -7.47
C GLY A 124 -5.10 -9.53 -8.45
N LYS A 125 -5.52 -8.26 -8.59
CA LYS A 125 -4.84 -7.28 -9.45
C LYS A 125 -3.44 -6.92 -8.94
N ILE A 126 -3.25 -6.84 -7.62
CA ILE A 126 -1.91 -6.66 -7.02
C ILE A 126 -1.01 -7.83 -7.41
N ALA A 127 -1.52 -9.07 -7.40
CA ALA A 127 -0.76 -10.22 -7.87
C ALA A 127 -0.38 -10.08 -9.35
N SER A 128 -1.31 -9.68 -10.21
CA SER A 128 -1.02 -9.41 -11.61
C SER A 128 0.14 -8.43 -11.80
N ALA A 129 0.32 -7.43 -10.93
CA ALA A 129 1.42 -6.47 -11.03
C ALA A 129 2.79 -7.01 -10.58
N ILE A 130 2.81 -8.06 -9.75
CA ILE A 130 4.04 -8.64 -9.16
C ILE A 130 4.65 -9.73 -10.05
N TYR A 131 3.82 -10.52 -10.73
CA TYR A 131 4.28 -11.65 -11.54
C TYR A 131 4.54 -11.26 -13.00
N GLU A 132 5.51 -11.93 -13.63
CA GLU A 132 5.82 -11.71 -15.04
C GLU A 132 4.63 -12.00 -15.96
N GLY A 133 4.48 -11.17 -16.99
CA GLY A 133 3.42 -11.34 -18.00
C GLY A 133 2.04 -10.86 -17.57
N ASN A 134 1.91 -10.23 -16.40
CA ASN A 134 0.65 -9.68 -15.87
C ASN A 134 -0.49 -10.70 -15.93
N PRO A 135 -0.35 -11.86 -15.26
CA PRO A 135 -1.32 -12.94 -15.35
C PRO A 135 -2.70 -12.48 -14.86
N THR A 136 -3.77 -13.01 -15.47
CA THR A 136 -5.13 -12.76 -14.96
C THR A 136 -5.35 -13.56 -13.69
N VAL A 137 -5.49 -12.88 -12.55
CA VAL A 137 -5.76 -13.51 -11.25
C VAL A 137 -7.14 -13.09 -10.76
N GLY A 138 -8.06 -14.05 -10.67
CA GLY A 138 -9.41 -13.84 -10.14
C GLY A 138 -9.43 -13.70 -8.61
N ALA A 139 -10.49 -13.10 -8.07
CA ALA A 139 -10.64 -12.85 -6.63
C ALA A 139 -10.41 -14.09 -5.76
N TYR A 140 -11.05 -15.21 -6.12
CA TYR A 140 -11.00 -16.49 -5.40
C TYR A 140 -10.34 -17.60 -6.23
N ASN A 141 -9.34 -17.24 -7.03
CA ASN A 141 -8.58 -18.19 -7.82
C ASN A 141 -7.18 -18.41 -7.22
N ASN A 142 -6.75 -19.66 -7.30
CA ASN A 142 -5.37 -20.08 -7.09
C ASN A 142 -4.69 -20.17 -8.45
N VAL A 143 -3.50 -19.57 -8.58
CA VAL A 143 -2.77 -19.52 -9.86
C VAL A 143 -1.36 -20.00 -9.62
N ASN A 144 -0.96 -21.04 -10.35
CA ASN A 144 0.34 -21.70 -10.27
C ASN A 144 1.18 -21.40 -11.52
N ASN A 145 2.43 -21.87 -11.51
CA ASN A 145 3.40 -21.70 -12.60
C ASN A 145 3.64 -20.22 -12.94
N LEU A 146 3.67 -19.39 -11.91
CA LEU A 146 3.99 -17.98 -12.04
C LEU A 146 5.50 -17.78 -11.91
N THR A 147 6.02 -16.74 -12.56
CA THR A 147 7.40 -16.30 -12.36
C THR A 147 7.38 -14.98 -11.60
N TYR A 148 7.95 -14.98 -10.39
CA TYR A 148 8.03 -13.79 -9.56
C TYR A 148 9.09 -12.82 -10.08
N LYS A 149 8.73 -11.55 -10.27
CA LYS A 149 9.70 -10.52 -10.69
C LYS A 149 10.35 -9.87 -9.46
N ALA A 150 11.58 -10.27 -9.15
CA ALA A 150 12.31 -9.74 -7.99
C ALA A 150 12.32 -8.19 -7.95
N GLY A 151 12.12 -7.63 -6.76
CA GLY A 151 12.05 -6.18 -6.52
C GLY A 151 10.69 -5.53 -6.76
N THR A 152 9.71 -6.21 -7.39
CA THR A 152 8.38 -5.63 -7.63
C THR A 152 7.58 -5.44 -6.35
N ALA A 153 7.50 -6.44 -5.47
CA ALA A 153 6.78 -6.27 -4.21
C ALA A 153 7.51 -5.29 -3.29
N THR A 154 8.84 -5.34 -3.26
CA THR A 154 9.62 -4.35 -2.48
C THR A 154 9.38 -2.92 -2.97
N SER A 155 9.23 -2.72 -4.29
CA SER A 155 8.88 -1.41 -4.86
C SER A 155 7.49 -0.89 -4.44
N LEU A 156 6.60 -1.80 -4.02
CA LEU A 156 5.28 -1.52 -3.45
C LEU A 156 5.30 -1.46 -1.91
N GLY A 157 6.48 -1.58 -1.28
CA GLY A 157 6.65 -1.63 0.17
C GLY A 157 6.25 -2.98 0.81
N LEU A 158 6.03 -4.01 0.00
CA LEU A 158 5.65 -5.36 0.45
C LEU A 158 6.90 -6.25 0.62
N PRO A 159 6.87 -7.25 1.53
CA PRO A 159 7.98 -8.19 1.70
C PRO A 159 8.22 -9.06 0.46
N GLU A 160 9.43 -9.64 0.34
CA GLU A 160 9.75 -10.64 -0.69
C GLU A 160 10.35 -11.92 -0.09
N PRO A 161 10.19 -13.07 -0.77
CA PRO A 161 9.29 -13.33 -1.91
C PRO A 161 7.90 -13.79 -1.47
N SER A 162 7.65 -13.90 -0.15
CA SER A 162 6.43 -14.51 0.36
C SER A 162 5.82 -13.73 1.51
N PHE A 163 4.54 -13.41 1.36
CA PHE A 163 3.78 -12.65 2.32
C PHE A 163 2.27 -12.90 2.13
N TYR A 164 1.51 -12.57 3.16
CA TYR A 164 0.05 -12.53 3.12
C TYR A 164 -0.40 -11.08 3.16
N LEU A 165 -1.47 -10.78 2.43
CA LEU A 165 -2.12 -9.47 2.45
C LEU A 165 -3.60 -9.67 2.80
N TRP A 166 -4.06 -8.99 3.85
CA TRP A 166 -5.46 -9.01 4.25
C TRP A 166 -6.37 -8.35 3.21
N SER A 167 -7.58 -8.88 3.07
CA SER A 167 -8.70 -8.16 2.46
C SER A 167 -9.62 -7.57 3.53
N GLY A 168 -10.52 -6.67 3.13
CA GLY A 168 -11.64 -6.21 3.95
C GLY A 168 -12.79 -7.21 4.08
N GLU A 169 -12.69 -8.40 3.47
CA GLU A 169 -13.79 -9.35 3.40
C GLU A 169 -13.79 -10.30 4.60
N GLU A 170 -14.76 -10.12 5.51
CA GLU A 170 -14.99 -11.03 6.62
C GLU A 170 -15.71 -12.30 6.17
N LEU A 171 -15.05 -13.46 6.33
CA LEU A 171 -15.63 -14.78 6.04
C LEU A 171 -16.49 -15.27 7.20
N SER A 172 -15.99 -15.16 8.43
CA SER A 172 -16.70 -15.60 9.63
C SER A 172 -16.14 -14.92 10.87
N LYS A 173 -16.72 -15.24 12.04
CA LYS A 173 -16.22 -14.75 13.33
C LYS A 173 -14.75 -15.10 13.61
N THR A 174 -14.19 -16.14 12.99
CA THR A 174 -12.79 -16.58 13.20
C THR A 174 -11.87 -16.29 12.01
N TYR A 175 -12.42 -16.03 10.83
CA TYR A 175 -11.65 -15.97 9.58
C TYR A 175 -11.99 -14.72 8.77
N ALA A 176 -10.96 -14.14 8.16
CA ALA A 176 -11.09 -13.15 7.10
C ALA A 176 -10.32 -13.62 5.87
N TYR A 177 -10.69 -13.12 4.70
CA TYR A 177 -9.99 -13.48 3.48
C TYR A 177 -8.67 -12.71 3.37
N SER A 178 -7.66 -13.40 2.84
CA SER A 178 -6.35 -12.85 2.51
C SER A 178 -5.88 -13.44 1.19
N ARG A 179 -4.82 -12.87 0.62
CA ARG A 179 -4.10 -13.48 -0.50
C ARG A 179 -2.67 -13.78 -0.10
N TYR A 180 -2.23 -14.98 -0.42
CA TYR A 180 -0.85 -15.40 -0.28
C TYR A 180 -0.10 -15.17 -1.60
N PHE A 181 1.08 -14.59 -1.49
CA PHE A 181 2.02 -14.38 -2.58
C PHE A 181 3.22 -15.29 -2.32
N HIS A 182 3.60 -16.09 -3.32
CA HIS A 182 4.77 -16.97 -3.27
C HIS A 182 5.58 -16.86 -4.57
N SER A 183 6.81 -17.36 -4.58
CA SER A 183 7.72 -17.25 -5.74
C SER A 183 7.21 -17.90 -7.03
N ALA A 184 6.28 -18.85 -6.93
CA ALA A 184 5.79 -19.65 -8.07
C ALA A 184 4.26 -19.71 -8.21
N TYR A 185 3.52 -19.12 -7.26
CA TYR A 185 2.07 -19.18 -7.23
C TYR A 185 1.48 -18.08 -6.33
N THR A 186 0.19 -17.80 -6.49
CA THR A 186 -0.60 -17.00 -5.56
C THR A 186 -1.94 -17.68 -5.31
N ASP A 187 -2.37 -17.68 -4.06
CA ASP A 187 -3.59 -18.33 -3.62
C ASP A 187 -4.48 -17.34 -2.85
N TYR A 188 -5.79 -17.45 -3.04
CA TYR A 188 -6.68 -16.88 -2.03
C TYR A 188 -6.65 -17.78 -0.78
N TYR A 189 -6.81 -17.18 0.39
CA TYR A 189 -6.68 -17.87 1.66
C TYR A 189 -7.70 -17.36 2.66
N TYR A 190 -8.02 -18.17 3.66
CA TYR A 190 -8.78 -17.75 4.84
C TYR A 190 -7.85 -17.77 6.05
N SER A 191 -7.34 -16.59 6.40
CA SER A 191 -6.44 -16.44 7.53
C SER A 191 -7.23 -16.33 8.83
N ASN A 192 -6.71 -16.93 9.90
CA ASN A 192 -7.24 -16.71 11.25
C ASN A 192 -7.07 -15.24 11.62
N ARG A 193 -8.11 -14.61 12.15
CA ARG A 193 -8.10 -13.17 12.47
C ARG A 193 -7.10 -12.77 13.55
N TYR A 194 -6.55 -13.72 14.32
CA TYR A 194 -5.49 -13.46 15.31
C TYR A 194 -4.06 -13.54 14.73
N THR A 195 -3.90 -13.93 13.47
CA THR A 195 -2.57 -14.06 12.83
C THR A 195 -1.92 -12.69 12.68
N THR A 196 -0.69 -12.55 13.18
CA THR A 196 0.06 -11.29 13.15
C THR A 196 1.05 -11.16 11.98
N GLY A 197 1.18 -12.20 11.15
CA GLY A 197 2.14 -12.22 10.02
C GLY A 197 1.62 -11.56 8.73
N ASP A 198 0.31 -11.39 8.63
CA ASP A 198 -0.36 -10.88 7.45
C ASP A 198 -0.28 -9.34 7.44
N GLN A 199 0.18 -8.79 6.32
CA GLN A 199 0.23 -7.34 6.11
C GLN A 199 -1.16 -6.79 5.78
N ALA A 200 -1.34 -5.49 5.96
CA ALA A 200 -2.52 -4.76 5.52
C ALA A 200 -2.13 -3.51 4.74
N ILE A 201 -3.04 -3.06 3.89
CA ILE A 201 -2.99 -1.80 3.15
C ILE A 201 -4.38 -1.16 3.23
N CYS A 202 -4.42 0.17 3.23
CA CYS A 202 -5.67 0.93 3.25
C CYS A 202 -5.84 1.65 1.93
N LEU A 203 -7.08 1.83 1.48
CA LEU A 203 -7.40 2.71 0.37
C LEU A 203 -6.97 4.13 0.76
N GLY A 204 -6.15 4.74 -0.10
CA GLY A 204 -5.72 6.12 0.03
C GLY A 204 -6.81 7.08 -0.45
N ASP A 205 -6.79 8.29 0.12
CA ASP A 205 -7.59 9.43 -0.34
C ASP A 205 -7.14 9.93 -1.72
#